data_AF-A0A2E3ZBT3-F1
#
_entry.id   AF-A0A2E3ZBT3-F1
#
_cell.length_a   1.000
_cell.length_b   1.000
_cell.length_c   1.000
_cell.angle_alpha   90.00
_cell.angle_beta   90.00
_cell.angle_gamma   90.00
#
_symmetry.space_group_name_H-M   'P 1'
#
loop_
_entity.id
_entity.type
_entity.pdbx_description
1 polymer ?
#
loop_
_entity_poly.entity_id
_entity_poly.type
_entity_poly.pdbx_seq_one_letter_code
_entity_poly.pdbx_strand_id
1 'polypeptide(L)'
;MSPEAAAAGVIEDVIVDKIGSDHKKNSIRQPVRVVKIDTGKLDDKDQPVILVLATSELQLDSELLALAYKHRWTIELFFRWFKCILGCRHLLAHSKNGVTIQMYAALIASLMISLWVGRKPTKRTYEMICHYFNEWADDDELLAHIQKLQHHEA
;
A
#
# COMPACT_ATOMS: atom_id res chain seq x y z
N MET A 1 -20.11 -15.56 13.78
CA MET A 1 -18.95 -15.42 12.88
C MET A 1 -19.31 -16.07 11.56
N SER A 2 -19.18 -15.35 10.45
CA SER A 2 -19.50 -15.87 9.11
C SER A 2 -18.44 -16.89 8.65
N PRO A 3 -18.79 -17.82 7.75
CA PRO A 3 -17.81 -18.71 7.11
C PRO A 3 -16.66 -17.96 6.43
N GLU A 4 -16.97 -16.81 5.83
CA GLU A 4 -16.03 -15.93 5.12
C GLU A 4 -15.02 -15.30 6.09
N ALA A 5 -15.48 -14.83 7.26
CA ALA A 5 -14.61 -14.29 8.31
C ALA A 5 -13.65 -15.35 8.84
N ALA A 6 -14.12 -16.59 9.03
CA ALA A 6 -13.26 -17.70 9.44
C ALA A 6 -12.19 -18.01 8.38
N ALA A 7 -12.57 -18.02 7.08
CA ALA A 7 -11.64 -18.22 5.98
C ALA A 7 -10.61 -17.09 5.86
N ALA A 8 -10.97 -15.87 6.23
CA ALA A 8 -10.06 -14.72 6.30
C ALA A 8 -9.16 -14.71 7.55
N GLY A 9 -9.27 -15.71 8.44
CA GLY A 9 -8.48 -15.83 9.66
C GLY A 9 -8.99 -14.99 10.82
N VAL A 10 -10.22 -14.47 10.77
CA VAL A 10 -10.80 -13.70 11.88
C VAL A 10 -11.03 -14.63 13.08
N ILE A 11 -10.41 -14.29 14.21
CA ILE A 11 -10.53 -15.02 15.48
C ILE A 11 -11.58 -14.36 16.38
N GLU A 12 -11.58 -13.03 16.40
CA GLU A 12 -12.40 -12.24 17.31
C GLU A 12 -12.84 -10.96 16.64
N ASP A 13 -14.08 -10.58 16.89
CA ASP A 13 -14.70 -9.38 16.34
C ASP A 13 -15.68 -8.82 17.36
N VAL A 14 -15.28 -7.73 18.02
CA VAL A 14 -15.99 -7.17 19.17
C VAL A 14 -16.07 -5.66 19.06
N ILE A 15 -17.24 -5.11 19.36
CA ILE A 15 -17.43 -3.66 19.52
C ILE A 15 -17.25 -3.33 21.00
N VAL A 16 -16.37 -2.39 21.28
CA VAL A 16 -16.12 -1.87 22.63
C VAL A 16 -16.51 -0.39 22.68
N ASP A 17 -17.28 -0.02 23.70
CA ASP A 17 -17.68 1.38 23.91
C ASP A 17 -16.51 2.28 24.36
N LYS A 18 -15.43 1.65 24.82
CA LYS A 18 -14.25 2.33 25.35
C LYS A 18 -12.98 1.53 25.17
N ILE A 19 -11.92 2.19 24.73
CA ILE A 19 -10.55 1.67 24.75
C ILE A 19 -9.70 2.53 25.69
N GLY A 20 -9.12 1.88 26.70
CA GLY A 20 -8.23 2.49 27.71
C GLY A 20 -8.75 2.36 29.14
N SER A 21 -7.89 2.68 30.11
CA SER A 21 -8.24 2.63 31.55
C SER A 21 -8.76 3.97 32.05
N ASP A 22 -9.57 3.95 33.13
CA ASP A 22 -10.14 5.14 33.77
C ASP A 22 -9.09 6.17 34.23
N HIS A 23 -7.89 5.69 34.56
CA HIS A 23 -6.81 6.51 35.08
C HIS A 23 -5.98 7.23 34.00
N LYS A 24 -6.19 6.95 32.70
CA LYS A 24 -5.44 7.60 31.61
C LYS A 24 -6.29 8.61 30.84
N LYS A 25 -5.73 9.81 30.61
CA LYS A 25 -6.38 10.91 29.88
C LYS A 25 -6.72 10.57 28.42
N ASN A 26 -5.97 9.67 27.77
CA ASN A 26 -6.16 9.32 26.36
C ASN A 26 -7.09 8.11 26.18
N SER A 27 -8.24 8.10 26.85
CA SER A 27 -9.27 7.07 26.62
C SER A 27 -10.11 7.44 25.40
N ILE A 28 -10.29 6.47 24.50
CA ILE A 28 -11.22 6.62 23.38
C ILE A 28 -12.61 6.27 23.94
N ARG A 29 -13.52 7.25 23.95
CA ARG A 29 -14.88 7.14 24.53
C ARG A 29 -15.99 6.98 23.48
N GLN A 30 -15.60 6.74 22.23
CA GLN A 30 -16.51 6.41 21.15
C GLN A 30 -16.48 4.90 20.91
N PRO A 31 -17.55 4.30 20.35
CA PRO A 31 -17.53 2.90 19.95
C PRO A 31 -16.38 2.63 19.00
N VAL A 32 -15.59 1.61 19.30
CA VAL A 32 -14.50 1.12 18.47
C VAL A 32 -14.71 -0.38 18.26
N ARG A 33 -14.60 -0.83 17.01
CA ARG A 33 -14.58 -2.25 16.70
C ARG A 33 -13.15 -2.76 16.71
N VAL A 34 -12.93 -3.85 17.44
CA VAL A 34 -11.65 -4.55 17.53
C VAL A 34 -11.79 -5.91 16.85
N VAL A 35 -10.97 -6.12 15.83
CA VAL A 35 -10.92 -7.37 15.07
C VAL A 35 -9.55 -8.01 15.25
N LYS A 36 -9.50 -9.26 15.71
CA LYS A 36 -8.26 -10.05 15.77
C LYS A 36 -8.22 -11.04 14.62
N ILE A 37 -7.10 -11.07 13.91
CA ILE A 37 -6.91 -11.85 12.69
C ILE A 37 -5.63 -12.68 12.85
N ASP A 38 -5.73 -13.99 12.65
CA ASP A 38 -4.58 -14.85 12.45
C ASP A 38 -4.00 -14.59 11.06
N THR A 39 -2.73 -14.18 11.02
CA THR A 39 -2.06 -13.91 9.74
C THR A 39 -1.57 -15.18 9.03
N GLY A 40 -1.67 -16.35 9.67
CA GLY A 40 -1.13 -17.62 9.18
C GLY A 40 0.40 -17.67 9.19
N LYS A 41 1.06 -16.67 9.77
CA LYS A 41 2.52 -16.60 9.92
C LYS A 41 2.91 -16.91 11.35
N LEU A 42 4.05 -17.55 11.51
CA LEU A 42 4.69 -17.74 12.80
C LEU A 42 5.72 -16.64 13.04
N ASP A 43 5.88 -16.24 14.31
CA ASP A 43 6.95 -15.36 14.75
C ASP A 43 8.27 -16.13 14.92
N ASP A 44 9.32 -15.43 15.34
CA ASP A 44 10.66 -16.03 15.57
C ASP A 44 10.67 -17.10 16.68
N LYS A 45 9.57 -17.31 17.39
CA LYS A 45 9.39 -18.26 18.48
C LYS A 45 8.33 -19.33 18.15
N ASP A 46 8.01 -19.50 16.87
CA ASP A 46 6.99 -20.43 16.37
C ASP A 46 5.58 -20.18 16.91
N GLN A 47 5.25 -18.94 17.29
CA GLN A 47 3.91 -18.55 17.75
C GLN A 47 3.12 -17.87 16.62
N PRO A 48 1.79 -18.10 16.53
CA PRO A 48 0.98 -17.46 15.50
C PRO A 48 0.96 -15.95 15.68
N VAL A 49 1.25 -15.22 14.60
CA VAL A 49 1.21 -13.77 14.57
C VAL A 49 -0.23 -13.31 14.43
N ILE A 50 -0.76 -12.76 15.52
CA ILE A 50 -2.11 -12.19 15.57
C ILE A 50 -2.06 -10.69 15.28
N LEU A 51 -2.76 -10.29 14.23
CA LEU A 51 -3.00 -8.89 13.91
C LEU A 51 -4.24 -8.39 14.66
N VAL A 52 -4.11 -7.30 15.39
CA VAL A 52 -5.22 -6.64 16.09
C VAL A 52 -5.52 -5.31 15.43
N LEU A 53 -6.72 -5.18 14.85
CA LEU A 53 -7.21 -3.97 14.19
C LEU A 53 -8.23 -3.27 15.07
N ALA A 54 -8.03 -1.97 15.30
CA ALA A 54 -9.01 -1.10 15.94
C ALA A 54 -9.52 -0.11 14.89
N THR A 55 -10.84 -0.09 14.68
CA THR A 55 -11.46 0.75 13.64
C THR A 55 -12.73 1.43 14.14
N SER A 56 -13.00 2.62 13.61
CA SER A 56 -14.29 3.31 13.79
C SER A 56 -15.35 2.80 12.80
N GLU A 57 -14.98 1.93 11.86
CA GLU A 57 -15.90 1.30 10.93
C GLU A 57 -16.60 0.12 11.62
N LEU A 58 -17.89 0.29 11.91
CA LEU A 58 -18.67 -0.68 12.68
C LEU A 58 -19.47 -1.62 11.79
N GLN A 59 -19.74 -1.25 10.53
CA GLN A 59 -20.69 -1.95 9.66
C GLN A 59 -20.03 -2.86 8.63
N LEU A 60 -18.79 -2.55 8.22
CA LEU A 60 -18.08 -3.33 7.20
C LEU A 60 -17.78 -4.76 7.66
N ASP A 61 -17.93 -5.76 6.80
CA ASP A 61 -17.62 -7.15 7.17
C ASP A 61 -16.15 -7.31 7.60
N SER A 62 -15.89 -8.17 8.59
CA SER A 62 -14.55 -8.29 9.19
C SER A 62 -13.51 -8.87 8.24
N GLU A 63 -13.91 -9.72 7.29
CA GLU A 63 -13.07 -10.18 6.19
C GLU A 63 -12.65 -9.04 5.25
N LEU A 64 -13.53 -8.06 5.00
CA LEU A 64 -13.20 -6.90 4.18
C LEU A 64 -12.27 -5.94 4.93
N LEU A 65 -12.43 -5.81 6.26
CA LEU A 65 -11.46 -5.09 7.10
C LEU A 65 -10.07 -5.75 7.06
N ALA A 66 -10.01 -7.08 7.18
CA ALA A 66 -8.78 -7.85 7.08
C ALA A 66 -8.11 -7.65 5.71
N LEU A 67 -8.89 -7.72 4.64
CA LEU A 67 -8.42 -7.50 3.27
C LEU A 67 -7.91 -6.06 3.07
N ALA A 68 -8.67 -5.05 3.52
CA ALA A 68 -8.27 -3.66 3.44
C ALA A 68 -6.94 -3.40 4.14
N TYR A 69 -6.73 -3.99 5.32
CA TYR A 69 -5.46 -3.88 6.02
C TYR A 69 -4.31 -4.60 5.30
N LYS A 70 -4.57 -5.73 4.64
CA LYS A 70 -3.57 -6.41 3.79
C LYS A 70 -3.06 -5.49 2.68
N HIS A 71 -3.93 -4.65 2.11
CA HIS A 71 -3.56 -3.66 1.11
C HIS A 71 -2.83 -2.42 1.68
N ARG A 72 -2.76 -2.24 3.00
CA ARG A 72 -2.01 -1.14 3.61
C ARG A 72 -0.54 -1.14 3.17
N TRP A 73 0.09 -2.30 3.05
CA TRP A 73 1.49 -2.39 2.61
C TRP A 73 1.71 -1.86 1.19
N THR A 74 0.68 -1.93 0.34
CA THR A 74 0.74 -1.40 -1.04
C THR A 74 1.05 0.10 -1.06
N ILE A 75 0.51 0.88 -0.11
CA ILE A 75 0.81 2.32 -0.04
C ILE A 75 2.26 2.59 0.33
N GLU A 76 2.84 1.77 1.21
CA GLU A 76 4.26 1.87 1.60
C GLU A 76 5.17 1.54 0.41
N LEU A 77 4.81 0.52 -0.37
CA LEU A 77 5.49 0.22 -1.63
C LEU A 77 5.39 1.36 -2.64
N PHE A 78 4.20 1.97 -2.76
CA PHE A 78 4.01 3.14 -3.61
C PHE A 78 4.92 4.29 -3.18
N PHE A 79 4.95 4.64 -1.88
CA PHE A 79 5.83 5.70 -1.39
C PHE A 79 7.32 5.37 -1.56
N ARG A 80 7.70 4.09 -1.43
CA ARG A 80 9.07 3.65 -1.73
C ARG A 80 9.40 3.86 -3.20
N TRP A 81 8.52 3.46 -4.10
CA TRP A 81 8.66 3.65 -5.54
C TRP A 81 8.73 5.14 -5.91
N PHE A 82 7.80 5.94 -5.37
CA PHE A 82 7.73 7.37 -5.55
C PHE A 82 9.01 8.09 -5.10
N LYS A 83 9.54 7.76 -3.92
CA LYS A 83 10.78 8.38 -3.41
C LYS A 83 12.03 7.89 -4.14
N CYS A 84 12.14 6.59 -4.39
CA CYS A 84 13.40 5.98 -4.82
C CYS A 84 13.55 5.84 -6.33
N ILE A 85 12.46 5.70 -7.07
CA ILE A 85 12.49 5.44 -8.51
C ILE A 85 12.21 6.72 -9.29
N LEU A 86 11.20 7.51 -8.91
CA LEU A 86 10.94 8.82 -9.54
C LEU A 86 11.94 9.92 -9.13
N GLY A 87 13.04 9.58 -8.45
CA GLY A 87 14.10 10.54 -8.14
C GLY A 87 13.74 11.65 -7.14
N CYS A 88 12.54 11.63 -6.53
CA CYS A 88 12.07 12.63 -5.56
C CYS A 88 12.78 12.56 -4.19
N ARG A 89 14.03 12.09 -4.14
CA ARG A 89 14.90 12.18 -2.95
C ARG A 89 15.45 13.58 -2.75
N HIS A 90 15.67 14.30 -3.85
CA HIS A 90 16.12 15.69 -3.83
C HIS A 90 15.01 16.58 -4.39
N LEU A 91 14.70 17.65 -3.67
CA LEU A 91 13.76 18.65 -4.14
C LEU A 91 14.43 19.45 -5.26
N LEU A 92 13.76 19.57 -6.41
CA LEU A 92 14.21 20.42 -7.51
C LEU A 92 14.06 21.90 -7.16
N ALA A 93 13.12 22.21 -6.26
CA ALA A 93 12.88 23.54 -5.75
C ALA A 93 12.42 23.48 -4.28
N HIS A 94 12.88 24.44 -3.48
CA HIS A 94 12.58 24.52 -2.03
C HIS A 94 11.38 25.40 -1.70
N SER A 95 10.76 26.06 -2.69
CA SER A 95 9.54 26.84 -2.48
C SER A 95 8.33 25.92 -2.35
N LYS A 96 7.31 26.32 -1.58
CA LYS A 96 6.05 25.56 -1.44
C LYS A 96 5.45 25.17 -2.80
N ASN A 97 5.44 26.11 -3.75
CA ASN A 97 4.91 25.89 -5.10
C ASN A 97 5.76 24.89 -5.88
N GLY A 98 7.10 25.00 -5.80
CA GLY A 98 8.02 24.08 -6.47
C GLY A 98 7.86 22.64 -5.98
N VAL A 99 7.79 22.45 -4.65
CA VAL A 99 7.52 21.12 -4.07
C VAL A 99 6.15 20.61 -4.49
N THR A 100 5.13 21.46 -4.50
CA THR A 100 3.76 21.08 -4.89
C THR A 100 3.72 20.57 -6.33
N ILE A 101 4.32 21.30 -7.27
CA ILE A 101 4.39 20.91 -8.67
C ILE A 101 5.20 19.62 -8.84
N GLN A 102 6.34 19.49 -8.17
CA GLN A 102 7.16 18.28 -8.21
C GLN A 102 6.37 17.05 -7.73
N MET A 103 5.59 17.19 -6.66
CA MET A 103 4.76 16.09 -6.14
C MET A 103 3.66 15.72 -7.13
N TYR A 104 2.92 16.69 -7.68
CA TYR A 104 1.87 16.40 -8.67
C TYR A 104 2.43 15.78 -9.95
N ALA A 105 3.54 16.30 -10.48
CA ALA A 105 4.18 15.75 -11.67
C ALA A 105 4.63 14.29 -11.45
N ALA A 106 5.23 13.99 -10.29
CA ALA A 106 5.62 12.64 -9.92
C ALA A 106 4.40 11.70 -9.79
N LEU A 107 3.29 12.18 -9.20
CA LEU A 107 2.05 11.39 -9.10
C LEU A 107 1.46 11.10 -10.48
N ILE A 108 1.37 12.10 -11.36
CA ILE A 108 0.85 11.95 -12.72
C ILE A 108 1.73 10.99 -13.52
N ALA A 109 3.06 11.17 -13.48
CA ALA A 109 4.00 10.26 -14.14
C ALA A 109 3.86 8.82 -13.61
N SER A 110 3.72 8.64 -12.30
CA SER A 110 3.50 7.31 -11.69
C SER A 110 2.25 6.62 -12.24
N LEU A 111 1.17 7.39 -12.38
CA LEU A 111 -0.11 6.89 -12.86
C LEU A 111 -0.02 6.56 -14.35
N MET A 112 0.54 7.45 -15.16
CA MET A 112 0.71 7.24 -16.60
C MET A 112 1.57 6.01 -16.89
N ILE A 113 2.71 5.86 -16.21
CA ILE A 113 3.58 4.69 -16.37
C ILE A 113 2.82 3.42 -15.98
N SER A 114 2.08 3.44 -14.86
CA SER A 114 1.32 2.27 -14.41
C SER A 114 0.20 1.89 -15.37
N LEU A 115 -0.52 2.88 -15.91
CA LEU A 115 -1.62 2.66 -16.87
C LEU A 115 -1.09 2.14 -18.21
N TRP A 116 -0.01 2.73 -18.71
CA TRP A 116 0.55 2.38 -20.01
C TRP A 116 1.24 1.02 -20.02
N VAL A 117 2.00 0.73 -18.96
CA VAL A 117 2.66 -0.58 -18.80
C VAL A 117 1.63 -1.67 -18.47
N GLY A 118 0.48 -1.31 -17.88
CA GLY A 118 -0.58 -2.25 -17.47
C GLY A 118 -0.13 -3.27 -16.41
N ARG A 119 1.09 -3.13 -15.90
CA ARG A 119 1.78 -4.02 -14.97
C ARG A 119 2.57 -3.15 -13.98
N LYS A 120 2.98 -3.71 -12.85
CA LYS A 120 3.72 -2.96 -11.83
C LYS A 120 5.07 -2.47 -12.38
N PRO A 121 5.29 -1.16 -12.52
CA PRO A 121 6.50 -0.66 -13.14
C PRO A 121 7.71 -0.91 -12.24
N THR A 122 8.74 -1.51 -12.80
CA THR A 122 10.01 -1.76 -12.12
C THR A 122 10.95 -0.57 -12.28
N LYS A 123 12.03 -0.51 -11.48
CA LYS A 123 13.10 0.47 -11.69
C LYS A 123 13.64 0.42 -13.13
N ARG A 124 13.79 -0.79 -13.69
CA ARG A 124 14.21 -1.00 -15.09
C ARG A 124 13.23 -0.41 -16.10
N THR A 125 11.93 -0.46 -15.80
CA THR A 125 10.91 0.14 -16.67
C THR A 125 11.05 1.66 -16.70
N TYR A 126 11.28 2.28 -15.54
CA TYR A 126 11.57 3.71 -15.47
C TYR A 126 12.88 4.06 -16.19
N GLU A 127 13.96 3.30 -15.97
CA GLU A 127 15.25 3.49 -16.67
C GLU A 127 15.09 3.38 -18.19
N MET A 128 14.33 2.40 -18.68
CA MET A 128 14.08 2.21 -20.12
C MET A 128 13.29 3.37 -20.73
N ILE A 129 12.27 3.88 -20.03
CA ILE A 129 11.53 5.08 -20.44
C ILE A 129 12.46 6.29 -20.49
N CYS A 130 13.35 6.45 -19.51
CA CYS A 130 14.36 7.50 -19.55
C CYS A 130 15.29 7.34 -20.76
N HIS A 131 15.78 6.13 -21.06
CA HIS A 131 16.62 5.89 -22.23
C HIS A 131 15.91 6.24 -23.54
N TYR A 132 14.65 5.86 -23.68
CA TYR A 132 13.83 6.25 -24.81
C TYR A 132 13.72 7.77 -24.96
N PHE A 133 13.40 8.51 -23.88
CA PHE A 133 13.33 9.97 -23.93
C PHE A 133 14.67 10.67 -24.17
N ASN A 134 15.80 10.00 -23.91
CA ASN A 134 17.14 10.51 -24.24
C ASN A 134 17.62 10.02 -25.61
N GLU A 135 16.77 9.36 -26.39
CA GLU A 135 17.10 8.78 -27.71
C GLU A 135 18.22 7.72 -27.65
N TRP A 136 18.37 7.06 -26.49
CA TRP A 136 19.33 5.95 -26.30
C TRP A 136 18.70 4.57 -26.54
N ALA A 137 17.37 4.50 -26.56
CA ALA A 137 16.61 3.32 -26.92
C ALA A 137 15.51 3.73 -27.91
N ASP A 138 15.20 2.84 -28.86
CA ASP A 138 14.12 3.06 -29.81
C ASP A 138 12.76 2.53 -29.30
N ASP A 139 11.71 2.77 -30.09
CA ASP A 139 10.35 2.31 -29.78
C ASP A 139 10.27 0.78 -29.64
N ASP A 140 10.97 0.05 -30.51
CA ASP A 140 10.92 -1.42 -30.55
C ASP A 140 11.59 -2.02 -29.31
N GLU A 141 12.72 -1.47 -28.87
CA GLU A 141 13.41 -1.86 -27.65
C GLU A 141 12.57 -1.61 -26.39
N LEU A 142 11.91 -0.45 -26.33
CA LEU A 142 11.03 -0.09 -25.21
C LEU A 142 9.81 -1.02 -25.14
N LEU A 143 9.16 -1.28 -26.27
CA LEU A 143 8.03 -2.20 -26.35
C LEU A 143 8.44 -3.64 -26.00
N ALA A 144 9.58 -4.10 -26.49
CA ALA A 144 10.10 -5.42 -26.16
C ALA A 144 10.39 -5.57 -24.67
N HIS A 145 10.90 -4.53 -24.00
CA HIS A 145 11.08 -4.52 -22.54
C HIS A 145 9.73 -4.65 -21.81
N ILE A 146 8.72 -3.90 -22.24
CA ILE A 146 7.39 -3.93 -21.61
C ILE A 146 6.75 -5.31 -21.76
N GLN A 147 6.84 -5.91 -22.95
CA GLN A 147 6.30 -7.25 -23.21
C GLN A 147 6.93 -8.31 -22.31
N LYS A 148 8.25 -8.21 -22.03
CA LYS A 148 8.98 -9.13 -21.13
C LYS A 148 8.59 -9.01 -19.66
N LEU A 149 7.92 -7.95 -19.23
CA LEU A 149 7.45 -7.85 -17.85
C LEU A 149 6.49 -9.02 -17.55
N GLN A 150 6.63 -9.67 -16.41
CA GLN A 150 5.72 -10.76 -16.07
C GLN A 150 4.30 -10.21 -15.81
N HIS A 151 3.28 -10.92 -16.27
CA HIS A 151 1.92 -10.68 -15.78
C HIS A 151 1.89 -10.99 -14.30
N HIS A 152 1.48 -10.01 -13.51
CA HIS A 152 1.19 -10.23 -12.11
C HIS A 152 -0.26 -10.69 -12.05
N GLU A 153 -0.52 -11.96 -11.72
CA GLU A 153 -1.84 -12.34 -11.23
C GLU A 153 -2.06 -11.56 -9.92
N ALA A 154 -3.19 -10.87 -9.86
CA ALA A 154 -3.64 -10.10 -8.71
C ALA A 154 -4.44 -10.99 -7.76
#